data_AF-A0A060BXN0-F1
#
_entry.id   AF-A0A060BXN0-F1
#
_cell.length_a   1.000
_cell.length_b   1.000
_cell.length_c   1.000
_cell.angle_alpha   90.00
_cell.angle_beta   90.00
_cell.angle_gamma   90.00
#
_symmetry.space_group_name_H-M   'P 1'
#
loop_
_entity.id
_entity.type
_entity.pdbx_description
1 polymer ?
#
loop_
_entity_poly.entity_id
_entity_poly.type
_entity_poly.pdbx_seq_one_letter_code
_entity_poly.pdbx_strand_id
1 'polypeptide(L)'
;RETGLALERHWRGLVDVQLFSERVYPRCLPLARCNVLVPNPEWFLPKWLPLLPAFDEVLCKTRHAERLFRELGCRTRLVGFTSEDRLMPEVPRAPAFFHLAGRSRAKGTQVLLDTWRGHPEWPLLTVVQSPRTAGERVLAANIDHRIGY
;
A
#
# COMPACT_ATOMS: atom_id res chain seq x y z
N ARG A 1 12.89 13.42 12.25
CA ARG A 1 12.84 14.54 11.27
C ARG A 1 14.07 14.41 10.37
N GLU A 2 13.93 14.57 9.05
CA GLU A 2 15.02 14.38 8.06
C GLU A 2 16.33 15.12 8.41
N THR A 3 16.24 16.23 9.12
CA THR A 3 17.40 17.02 9.59
C THR A 3 18.33 16.27 10.54
N GLY A 4 17.82 15.33 11.34
CA GLY A 4 18.64 14.51 12.24
C GLY A 4 19.52 13.50 11.51
N LEU A 5 19.05 13.00 10.35
CA LEU A 5 19.77 11.99 9.57
C LEU A 5 21.00 12.57 8.86
N ALA A 6 20.94 13.84 8.46
CA ALA A 6 22.10 14.54 7.90
C ALA A 6 23.21 14.73 8.94
N LEU A 7 22.85 14.98 10.20
CA LEU A 7 23.78 15.02 11.31
C LEU A 7 24.37 13.64 11.60
N GLU A 8 23.55 12.59 11.63
CA GLU A 8 24.04 11.22 11.82
C GLU A 8 25.02 10.77 10.73
N ARG A 9 24.82 11.16 9.46
CA ARG A 9 25.78 10.89 8.37
C ARG A 9 27.18 11.41 8.69
N HIS A 10 27.29 12.56 9.35
CA HIS A 10 28.60 13.12 9.69
C HIS A 10 29.41 12.18 10.60
N TRP A 11 28.73 11.41 11.46
CA TRP A 11 29.35 10.52 12.43
C TRP A 11 29.39 9.05 11.96
N ARG A 12 28.40 8.60 11.19
CA ARG A 12 28.26 7.19 10.77
C ARG A 12 28.68 6.92 9.32
N GLY A 13 28.98 7.96 8.55
CA GLY A 13 29.27 7.83 7.11
C GLY A 13 28.02 7.55 6.28
N LEU A 14 28.22 7.09 5.05
CA LEU A 14 27.14 6.65 4.16
C LEU A 14 26.70 5.24 4.53
N VAL A 15 25.39 4.99 4.51
CA VAL A 15 24.88 3.61 4.54
C VAL A 15 25.08 2.94 3.19
N ASP A 16 25.28 1.63 3.18
CA ASP A 16 25.49 0.91 1.91
C ASP A 16 24.24 0.92 1.03
N VAL A 17 23.07 0.68 1.62
CA VAL A 17 21.78 0.62 0.91
C VAL A 17 20.71 1.37 1.69
N GLN A 18 19.90 2.16 0.98
CA GLN A 18 18.75 2.86 1.52
C GLN A 18 17.48 2.53 0.72
N LEU A 19 16.41 2.21 1.44
CA LEU A 19 15.11 1.87 0.88
C LEU A 19 14.10 2.99 1.13
N PHE A 20 13.54 3.53 0.05
CA PHE A 20 12.42 4.46 0.09
C PHE A 20 11.14 3.68 -0.18
N SER A 21 10.30 3.53 0.84
CA SER A 21 8.97 2.94 0.67
C SER A 21 7.96 4.05 0.44
N GLU A 22 7.24 3.97 -0.68
CA GLU A 22 6.13 4.86 -1.08
C GLU A 22 6.52 6.33 -1.40
N ARG A 23 7.28 6.99 -0.53
CA ARG A 23 7.58 8.43 -0.61
C ARG A 23 9.05 8.68 -0.85
N VAL A 24 9.35 9.71 -1.65
CA VAL A 24 10.72 10.22 -1.82
C VAL A 24 10.97 11.35 -0.83
N TYR A 25 12.05 11.21 -0.06
CA TYR A 25 12.57 12.21 0.87
C TYR A 25 13.87 12.79 0.29
N PRO A 26 13.84 13.95 -0.39
CA PRO A 26 14.99 14.43 -1.15
C PRO A 26 16.26 14.62 -0.30
N ARG A 27 16.10 14.99 0.98
CA ARG A 27 17.22 15.18 1.92
C ARG A 27 17.92 13.87 2.29
N CYS A 28 17.27 12.72 2.05
CA CYS A 28 17.84 11.41 2.32
C CYS A 28 18.63 10.85 1.13
N LEU A 29 18.38 11.31 -0.10
CA LEU A 29 19.08 10.83 -1.29
C LEU A 29 20.62 10.79 -1.17
N PRO A 30 21.30 11.80 -0.59
CA PRO A 30 22.75 11.75 -0.49
C PRO A 30 23.25 10.87 0.68
N LEU A 31 22.40 10.23 1.46
CA LEU A 31 22.80 9.51 2.68
C LEU A 31 23.28 8.08 2.45
N ALA A 32 23.16 7.55 1.24
CA ALA A 32 23.49 6.17 0.91
C ALA A 32 24.39 6.05 -0.32
N ARG A 33 25.09 4.92 -0.42
CA ARG A 33 25.85 4.53 -1.62
C ARG A 33 24.93 3.99 -2.72
N CYS A 34 23.84 3.34 -2.31
CA CYS A 34 22.81 2.79 -3.19
C CYS A 34 21.41 3.18 -2.68
N ASN A 35 20.62 3.84 -3.52
CA ASN A 35 19.25 4.21 -3.25
C ASN A 35 18.28 3.32 -4.03
N VAL A 36 17.35 2.70 -3.31
CA VAL A 36 16.34 1.82 -3.86
C VAL A 36 14.96 2.38 -3.56
N LEU A 37 14.09 2.42 -4.58
CA LEU A 37 12.71 2.90 -4.45
C LEU A 37 11.73 1.74 -4.53
N VAL A 38 10.79 1.65 -3.59
CA VAL A 38 9.63 0.74 -3.67
C VAL A 38 8.36 1.58 -3.76
N PRO A 39 7.94 1.99 -4.99
CA PRO A 39 6.88 2.97 -5.15
C PRO A 39 5.49 2.35 -4.98
N ASN A 40 4.52 3.21 -4.69
CA ASN A 40 3.10 2.97 -4.93
C ASN A 40 2.67 3.97 -6.02
N PRO A 41 2.56 3.56 -7.30
CA PRO A 41 2.37 4.47 -8.43
C PRO A 41 1.18 5.43 -8.26
N GLU A 42 0.08 4.95 -7.66
CA GLU A 42 -1.15 5.70 -7.43
C GLU A 42 -1.00 6.85 -6.43
N TRP A 43 0.08 6.86 -5.64
CA TRP A 43 0.43 7.92 -4.69
C TRP A 43 1.72 8.66 -5.08
N PHE A 44 2.29 8.34 -6.24
CA PHE A 44 3.56 8.91 -6.67
C PHE A 44 3.35 10.34 -7.20
N LEU A 45 3.88 11.32 -6.48
CA LEU A 45 3.63 12.72 -6.79
C LEU A 45 4.52 13.22 -7.94
N PRO A 46 4.01 14.08 -8.86
CA PRO A 46 4.79 14.61 -9.98
C PRO A 46 6.12 15.27 -9.57
N LYS A 47 6.16 15.91 -8.40
CA LYS A 47 7.39 16.53 -7.85
C LYS A 47 8.54 15.55 -7.58
N TRP A 48 8.27 14.25 -7.54
CA TRP A 48 9.28 13.22 -7.34
C TRP A 48 9.82 12.65 -8.65
N LEU A 49 9.14 12.87 -9.78
CA LEU A 49 9.60 12.40 -11.10
C LEU A 49 11.02 12.89 -11.44
N PRO A 50 11.38 14.17 -11.21
CA PRO A 50 12.75 14.64 -11.49
C PRO A 50 13.82 14.00 -10.60
N LEU A 51 13.43 13.32 -9.51
CA LEU A 51 14.34 12.69 -8.56
C LEU A 51 14.60 11.21 -8.88
N LEU A 52 13.87 10.63 -9.85
CA LEU A 52 14.04 9.24 -10.25
C LEU A 52 15.47 8.87 -10.66
N PRO A 53 16.26 9.73 -11.33
CA PRO A 53 17.65 9.43 -11.64
C PRO A 53 18.56 9.23 -10.41
N ALA A 54 18.13 9.61 -9.21
CA ALA A 54 18.90 9.41 -7.97
C ALA A 54 18.74 8.00 -7.37
N PHE A 55 17.98 7.12 -8.02
CA PHE A 55 17.75 5.74 -7.59
C PHE A 55 18.46 4.75 -8.51
N ASP A 56 19.16 3.80 -7.91
CA ASP A 56 19.87 2.72 -8.60
C ASP A 56 18.91 1.63 -9.09
N GLU A 57 17.84 1.39 -8.34
CA GLU A 57 16.83 0.39 -8.69
C GLU A 57 15.44 0.76 -8.14
N VAL A 58 14.40 0.45 -8.91
CA VAL A 58 12.99 0.58 -8.53
C VAL A 58 12.38 -0.82 -8.38
N LEU A 59 12.05 -1.19 -7.15
CA LEU A 59 11.43 -2.46 -6.81
C LEU A 59 9.91 -2.37 -6.98
N CYS A 60 9.42 -2.93 -8.07
CA CYS A 60 8.01 -2.87 -8.45
C CYS A 60 7.25 -4.08 -7.89
N LYS A 61 6.11 -3.84 -7.22
CA LYS A 61 5.27 -4.91 -6.66
C LYS A 61 4.33 -5.53 -7.69
N THR A 62 4.14 -4.87 -8.84
CA THR A 62 3.27 -5.32 -9.93
C THR A 62 3.94 -5.10 -11.28
N ARG A 63 3.53 -5.88 -12.29
CA ARG A 63 3.96 -5.68 -13.69
C ARG A 63 3.52 -4.33 -14.24
N HIS A 64 2.39 -3.81 -13.78
CA HIS A 64 1.91 -2.48 -14.15
C HIS A 64 2.87 -1.39 -13.68
N ALA A 65 3.27 -1.43 -12.40
CA ALA A 65 4.26 -0.49 -11.87
C ALA A 65 5.61 -0.62 -12.59
N GLU A 66 6.06 -1.85 -12.86
CA GLU A 66 7.29 -2.10 -13.61
C GLU A 66 7.27 -1.43 -14.99
N ARG A 67 6.18 -1.59 -15.75
CA ARG A 67 6.02 -0.93 -17.05
C ARG A 67 6.11 0.59 -16.93
N LEU A 68 5.34 1.20 -16.01
CA LEU A 68 5.32 2.65 -15.82
C LEU A 68 6.71 3.22 -15.50
N PHE A 69 7.44 2.61 -14.56
CA PHE A 69 8.75 3.12 -14.17
C PHE A 69 9.83 2.82 -15.22
N ARG A 70 9.70 1.76 -16.02
CA ARG A 70 10.57 1.54 -17.20
C ARG A 70 10.37 2.61 -18.27
N GLU A 71 9.13 2.99 -18.54
CA GLU A 71 8.81 4.10 -19.48
C GLU A 71 9.39 5.44 -19.00
N LEU A 72 9.55 5.61 -17.69
CA LEU A 72 10.25 6.76 -17.06
C LEU A 72 11.78 6.61 -17.03
N GLY A 73 12.35 5.60 -17.69
CA GLY A 73 13.80 5.38 -17.78
C GLY A 73 14.45 4.77 -16.54
N CYS A 74 13.66 4.27 -15.58
CA CYS A 74 14.21 3.65 -14.37
C CYS A 74 14.69 2.22 -14.65
N ARG A 75 15.74 1.79 -13.95
CA ARG A 75 16.04 0.38 -13.78
C ARG A 75 15.04 -0.24 -12.81
N THR A 76 14.25 -1.21 -13.27
CA THR A 76 13.18 -1.82 -12.47
C THR A 76 13.44 -3.28 -12.18
N ARG A 77 12.92 -3.77 -11.05
CA ARG A 77 12.82 -5.19 -10.72
C ARG A 77 11.45 -5.52 -10.16
N LEU A 78 10.77 -6.51 -10.74
CA LEU A 78 9.56 -7.08 -10.15
C LEU A 78 9.91 -7.90 -8.90
N VAL A 79 9.43 -7.43 -7.74
CA VAL A 79 9.58 -8.14 -6.43
C VAL A 79 8.27 -8.78 -5.97
N GLY A 80 7.14 -8.38 -6.54
CA GLY A 80 5.83 -8.95 -6.21
C GLY A 80 5.40 -8.69 -4.76
N PHE A 81 4.55 -9.58 -4.26
CA PHE A 81 4.12 -9.66 -2.87
C PHE A 81 4.38 -11.08 -2.38
N THR A 82 4.66 -11.22 -1.08
CA THR A 82 4.77 -12.53 -0.42
C THR A 82 4.04 -12.48 0.91
N SER A 83 3.45 -13.61 1.31
CA SER A 83 2.83 -13.81 2.61
C SER A 83 3.00 -15.27 3.01
N GLU A 84 2.90 -15.54 4.30
CA GLU A 84 2.77 -16.92 4.77
C GLU A 84 1.49 -17.53 4.20
N ASP A 85 1.54 -18.83 3.91
CA ASP A 85 0.33 -19.57 3.60
C ASP A 85 -0.50 -19.71 4.89
N ARG A 86 -1.72 -19.19 4.84
CA ARG A 86 -2.70 -19.25 5.93
C ARG A 86 -3.91 -20.09 5.52
N LEU A 87 -3.79 -20.91 4.47
CA LEU A 87 -4.81 -21.86 4.07
C LEU A 87 -4.99 -22.91 5.17
N MET A 88 -6.24 -23.06 5.63
CA MET A 88 -6.68 -24.13 6.52
C MET A 88 -7.61 -25.05 5.71
N PRO A 89 -7.11 -26.17 5.13
CA PRO A 89 -7.89 -27.04 4.26
C PRO A 89 -9.14 -27.64 4.93
N GLU A 90 -9.13 -27.77 6.25
CA GLU A 90 -10.22 -28.26 7.08
C GLU A 90 -11.37 -27.25 7.24
N VAL A 91 -11.15 -25.98 6.91
CA VAL A 91 -12.18 -24.94 6.96
C VAL A 91 -12.91 -24.89 5.61
N PRO A 92 -14.18 -25.34 5.53
CA PRO A 92 -14.91 -25.35 4.27
C PRO A 92 -15.15 -23.92 3.77
N ARG A 93 -15.03 -23.73 2.45
CA ARG A 93 -15.31 -22.44 1.81
C ARG A 93 -16.82 -22.18 1.83
N ALA A 94 -17.22 -21.07 2.43
CA ALA A 94 -18.59 -20.55 2.33
C ALA A 94 -18.69 -19.55 1.17
N PRO A 95 -19.84 -19.47 0.48
CA PRO A 95 -20.13 -18.38 -0.45
C PRO A 95 -20.37 -17.11 0.37
N ALA A 96 -19.30 -16.42 0.73
CA ALA A 96 -19.34 -15.18 1.52
C ALA A 96 -18.20 -14.26 1.09
N PHE A 97 -18.34 -12.97 1.39
CA PHE A 97 -17.40 -11.94 0.99
C PHE A 97 -16.78 -11.25 2.21
N PHE A 98 -15.52 -10.87 2.06
CA PHE A 98 -14.78 -10.15 3.09
C PHE A 98 -14.13 -8.90 2.51
N HIS A 99 -14.34 -7.75 3.16
CA HIS A 99 -13.71 -6.49 2.82
C HIS A 99 -13.02 -5.88 4.05
N LEU A 100 -11.69 -5.92 4.05
CA LEU A 100 -10.89 -5.21 5.05
C LEU A 100 -10.73 -3.74 4.61
N ALA A 101 -11.65 -2.87 5.03
CA ALA A 101 -11.59 -1.43 4.80
C ALA A 101 -10.37 -0.80 5.50
N GLY A 102 -10.07 -1.25 6.70
CA GLY A 102 -8.91 -0.74 7.42
C GLY A 102 -9.04 0.75 7.80
N ARG A 103 -7.92 1.48 7.78
CA ARG A 103 -7.82 2.94 8.02
C ARG A 103 -7.80 3.79 6.74
N SER A 104 -7.89 3.18 5.56
CA SER A 104 -7.77 3.91 4.30
C SER A 104 -9.14 4.34 3.79
N ARG A 105 -9.26 5.60 3.37
CA ARG A 105 -10.46 6.10 2.68
C ARG A 105 -10.49 5.73 1.19
N ALA A 106 -9.37 5.26 0.64
CA ALA A 106 -9.22 4.99 -0.79
C ALA A 106 -9.80 3.64 -1.24
N LYS A 107 -10.38 2.84 -0.33
CA LYS A 107 -10.85 1.49 -0.64
C LYS A 107 -12.29 1.42 -1.15
N GLY A 108 -12.96 2.56 -1.34
CA GLY A 108 -14.32 2.61 -1.87
C GLY A 108 -15.35 1.88 -0.98
N THR A 109 -15.10 1.74 0.32
CA THR A 109 -15.94 0.94 1.23
C THR A 109 -17.41 1.35 1.21
N GLN A 110 -17.69 2.65 1.10
CA GLN A 110 -19.07 3.14 1.07
C GLN A 110 -19.82 2.67 -0.19
N VAL A 111 -19.17 2.73 -1.34
CA VAL A 111 -19.74 2.23 -2.61
C VAL A 111 -20.10 0.75 -2.47
N LEU A 112 -19.18 -0.05 -1.92
CA LEU A 112 -19.44 -1.48 -1.69
C LEU A 112 -20.64 -1.72 -0.76
N LEU A 113 -20.70 -1.00 0.37
CA LEU A 113 -21.79 -1.11 1.34
C LEU A 113 -23.14 -0.72 0.74
N ASP A 114 -23.18 0.36 -0.03
CA ASP A 114 -24.41 0.84 -0.66
C ASP A 114 -24.89 -0.10 -1.76
N THR A 115 -23.98 -0.65 -2.56
CA THR A 115 -24.30 -1.69 -3.54
C THR A 115 -24.87 -2.93 -2.85
N TRP A 116 -24.22 -3.43 -1.79
CA TRP A 116 -24.68 -4.63 -1.09
C TRP A 116 -26.04 -4.45 -0.42
N ARG A 117 -26.32 -3.25 0.09
CA ARG A 117 -27.62 -2.91 0.70
C ARG A 117 -28.77 -3.00 -0.31
N GLY A 118 -28.51 -2.74 -1.58
CA GLY A 118 -29.49 -2.86 -2.66
C GLY A 118 -29.80 -4.29 -3.08
N HIS A 119 -29.02 -5.26 -2.62
CA HIS A 119 -29.10 -6.67 -3.02
C HIS A 119 -29.15 -7.60 -1.81
N PRO A 120 -30.25 -7.63 -1.04
CA PRO A 120 -30.37 -8.47 0.15
C PRO A 120 -30.29 -9.98 -0.15
N GLU A 121 -30.53 -10.39 -1.40
CA GLU A 121 -30.39 -11.76 -1.90
C GLU A 121 -28.94 -12.22 -2.04
N TRP A 122 -27.98 -11.29 -2.05
CA TRP A 122 -26.56 -11.64 -2.16
C TRP A 122 -26.01 -12.26 -0.87
N PRO A 123 -24.92 -13.04 -0.98
CA PRO A 123 -24.33 -13.66 0.19
C PRO A 123 -23.78 -12.65 1.20
N LEU A 124 -23.52 -13.11 2.42
CA LEU A 124 -23.03 -12.27 3.51
C LEU A 124 -21.74 -11.53 3.13
N LEU A 125 -21.74 -10.20 3.30
CA LEU A 125 -20.56 -9.36 3.25
C LEU A 125 -20.10 -9.01 4.67
N THR A 126 -18.90 -9.45 5.04
CA THR A 126 -18.24 -8.99 6.27
C THR A 126 -17.31 -7.82 5.95
N VAL A 127 -17.56 -6.66 6.58
CA VAL A 127 -16.72 -5.46 6.45
C VAL A 127 -16.03 -5.17 7.77
N VAL A 128 -14.70 -5.06 7.76
CA VAL A 128 -13.91 -4.64 8.93
C VAL A 128 -13.29 -3.27 8.69
N GLN A 129 -13.70 -2.27 9.46
CA GLN A 129 -13.31 -0.87 9.27
C GLN A 129 -12.80 -0.23 10.57
N SER A 130 -11.78 0.63 10.45
CA SER A 130 -11.27 1.38 11.60
C SER A 130 -12.27 2.47 12.02
N PRO A 131 -12.49 2.69 13.33
CA PRO A 131 -13.33 3.77 13.84
C PRO A 131 -12.92 5.16 13.33
N ARG A 132 -11.62 5.39 13.08
CA ARG A 132 -11.10 6.69 12.60
C ARG A 132 -11.57 7.08 11.20
N THR A 133 -12.07 6.11 10.44
CA THR A 133 -12.47 6.29 9.03
C THR A 133 -13.84 5.70 8.73
N ALA A 134 -14.50 5.10 9.72
CA ALA A 134 -15.86 4.61 9.59
C ALA A 134 -16.85 5.78 9.69
N GLY A 135 -17.91 5.70 8.88
CA GLY A 135 -19.14 6.44 9.13
C GLY A 135 -20.04 5.67 10.08
N GLU A 136 -21.35 5.85 9.95
CA GLU A 136 -22.32 5.04 10.68
C GLU A 136 -22.23 3.56 10.30
N ARG A 137 -22.50 2.70 11.28
CA ARG A 137 -22.60 1.26 11.03
C ARG A 137 -23.76 1.00 10.07
N VAL A 138 -23.50 0.24 9.02
CA VAL A 138 -24.53 -0.18 8.08
C VAL A 138 -25.20 -1.42 8.63
N LEU A 139 -26.53 -1.36 8.77
CA LEU A 139 -27.37 -2.48 9.21
C LEU A 139 -28.16 -2.99 8.01
N ALA A 140 -27.89 -4.23 7.60
CA ALA A 140 -28.63 -4.95 6.56
C ALA A 140 -28.54 -6.45 6.82
N ALA A 141 -29.52 -7.23 6.33
CA ALA A 141 -29.61 -8.66 6.59
C ALA A 141 -28.38 -9.46 6.11
N ASN A 142 -27.72 -8.98 5.06
CA ASN A 142 -26.56 -9.62 4.43
C ASN A 142 -25.27 -8.79 4.57
N ILE A 143 -25.18 -7.89 5.56
CA ILE A 143 -23.97 -7.10 5.84
C ILE A 143 -23.62 -7.21 7.34
N ASP A 144 -22.43 -7.73 7.63
CA ASP A 144 -21.80 -7.67 8.95
C ASP A 144 -20.73 -6.56 8.95
N HIS A 145 -21.13 -5.33 9.29
CA HIS A 145 -20.22 -4.18 9.34
C HIS A 145 -19.61 -4.01 10.74
N ARG A 146 -18.40 -4.55 10.91
CA ARG A 146 -17.59 -4.48 12.13
C ARG A 146 -16.72 -3.23 12.13
N ILE A 147 -17.04 -2.32 13.04
CA ILE A 147 -16.23 -1.12 13.30
C ILE A 147 -15.44 -1.36 14.59
N GLY A 148 -14.13 -1.53 14.48
CA GLY A 148 -13.23 -1.74 15.62
C GLY A 148 -12.18 -2.82 15.39
N TYR A 149 -10.93 -2.51 15.78
CA TYR A 149 -9.76 -3.36 16.05
C TYR A 149 -8.57 -2.45 16.38
#